data_AF-A0A7V8FYU9-F1
#
_entry.id   AF-A0A7V8FYU9-F1
#
_cell.length_a   1.000
_cell.length_b   1.000
_cell.length_c   1.000
_cell.angle_alpha   90.00
_cell.angle_beta   90.00
_cell.angle_gamma   90.00
#
_symmetry.space_group_name_H-M   'P 1'
#
loop_
_entity.id
_entity.type
_entity.pdbx_description
1 polymer ?
#
loop_
_entity_poly.entity_id
_entity_poly.type
_entity_poly.pdbx_seq_one_letter_code
_entity_poly.pdbx_strand_id
1 'polypeptide(L)'
;MPKDILEIARETGLRTFLHGVNAQDSRAILQKFVNALPSEDERFGQMQDLAKSLGHICQDQVVVMQAAYIEWKHGAGAEAAMRWIRNTLTGPGNVPDPAEPFAREAQAYFDANRAAPLPTCECGRPSNIGWMGQGFCCEAHYQEAKQRSTAQPTAPA
;
A
#
# COMPACT_ATOMS: atom_id res chain seq x y z
N MET A 1 -19.61 30.94 -12.34
CA MET A 1 -20.97 30.35 -12.38
C MET A 1 -20.82 28.89 -12.78
N PRO A 2 -21.56 27.95 -12.17
CA PRO A 2 -21.58 26.57 -12.66
C PRO A 2 -22.04 26.56 -14.12
N LYS A 3 -21.29 25.88 -15.00
CA LYS A 3 -21.63 25.78 -16.43
C LYS A 3 -22.92 24.98 -16.59
N ASP A 4 -23.75 25.37 -17.56
CA ASP A 4 -24.97 24.61 -17.88
C ASP A 4 -24.59 23.22 -18.44
N ILE A 5 -25.38 22.19 -18.10
CA ILE A 5 -25.07 20.80 -18.45
C ILE A 5 -24.99 20.56 -19.98
N LEU A 6 -25.72 21.35 -20.79
CA LEU A 6 -25.64 21.27 -22.25
C LEU A 6 -24.39 21.95 -22.80
N GLU A 7 -23.86 22.95 -22.10
CA GLU A 7 -22.59 23.61 -22.42
C GLU A 7 -21.43 22.64 -22.21
N ILE A 8 -21.41 21.95 -21.06
CA ILE A 8 -20.45 20.88 -20.77
C ILE A 8 -20.55 19.76 -21.81
N ALA A 9 -21.76 19.33 -22.18
CA ALA A 9 -21.95 18.29 -23.18
C ALA A 9 -21.47 18.70 -24.58
N ARG A 10 -21.47 19.99 -24.91
CA ARG A 10 -20.89 20.52 -26.16
C ARG A 10 -19.36 20.50 -26.11
N GLU A 11 -18.76 20.96 -25.02
CA GLU A 11 -17.30 21.01 -24.85
C GLU A 11 -16.65 19.63 -24.83
N THR A 12 -17.35 18.64 -24.26
CA THR A 12 -16.87 17.25 -24.10
C THR A 12 -17.21 16.34 -25.29
N GLY A 13 -17.89 16.84 -26.31
CA GLY A 13 -18.32 16.05 -27.48
C GLY A 13 -19.50 15.10 -27.22
N LEU A 14 -20.08 15.11 -26.01
CA LEU A 14 -21.24 14.30 -25.62
C LEU A 14 -22.50 14.59 -26.47
N ARG A 15 -22.59 15.77 -27.09
CA ARG A 15 -23.71 16.15 -27.97
C ARG A 15 -23.93 15.19 -29.14
N THR A 16 -22.88 14.54 -29.64
CA THR A 16 -22.98 13.56 -30.73
C THR A 16 -23.84 12.34 -30.34
N PHE A 17 -23.84 11.99 -29.06
CA PHE A 17 -24.64 10.89 -28.50
C PHE A 17 -26.09 11.28 -28.20
N LEU A 18 -26.44 12.57 -28.30
CA LEU A 18 -27.77 13.12 -28.07
C LEU A 18 -28.48 13.50 -29.38
N HIS A 19 -27.99 13.01 -30.51
CA HIS A 19 -28.55 13.35 -31.81
C HIS A 19 -30.03 12.90 -31.92
N GLY A 20 -30.90 13.80 -32.39
CA GLY A 20 -32.34 13.55 -32.51
C GLY A 20 -33.13 13.71 -31.20
N VAL A 21 -32.47 14.02 -30.08
CA VAL A 21 -33.12 14.30 -28.80
C VAL A 21 -33.31 15.82 -28.65
N ASN A 22 -34.48 16.27 -28.20
CA ASN A 22 -34.70 17.69 -27.93
C ASN A 22 -33.89 18.15 -26.69
N ALA A 23 -33.78 19.47 -26.50
CA ALA A 23 -32.94 20.03 -25.43
C ALA A 23 -33.43 19.68 -24.01
N GLN A 24 -34.75 19.53 -23.81
CA GLN A 24 -35.33 19.22 -22.51
C GLN A 24 -35.06 17.77 -22.13
N ASP A 25 -35.29 16.84 -23.05
CA ASP A 25 -35.01 15.43 -22.84
C ASP A 25 -33.50 15.16 -22.72
N SER A 26 -32.69 15.88 -23.50
CA SER A 26 -31.22 15.85 -23.37
C SER A 26 -30.76 16.26 -21.97
N ARG A 27 -31.31 17.34 -21.41
CA ARG A 27 -31.02 17.75 -20.02
C ARG A 27 -31.46 16.67 -19.03
N ALA A 28 -32.66 16.12 -19.19
CA ALA A 28 -33.18 15.11 -18.28
C ALA A 28 -32.32 13.83 -18.27
N ILE A 29 -31.86 13.39 -19.44
CA ILE A 29 -30.96 12.24 -19.58
C ILE A 29 -29.62 12.53 -18.90
N LEU A 30 -28.97 13.65 -19.24
CA LEU A 30 -27.67 14.02 -18.65
C LEU A 30 -27.75 14.21 -17.14
N GLN A 31 -28.84 14.80 -16.64
CA GLN A 31 -29.03 15.00 -15.20
C GLN A 31 -29.17 13.66 -14.45
N LYS A 32 -29.80 12.65 -15.06
CA LYS A 32 -29.84 11.30 -14.46
C LYS A 32 -28.45 10.69 -14.34
N PHE A 33 -27.57 10.89 -15.32
CA PHE A 33 -26.18 10.44 -15.24
C PHE A 33 -25.42 11.18 -14.13
N VAL A 34 -25.56 12.50 -14.04
CA VAL A 34 -24.94 13.29 -12.97
C VAL A 34 -25.42 12.84 -11.59
N ASN A 35 -26.72 12.62 -11.42
CA ASN A 35 -27.30 12.17 -10.16
C ASN A 35 -26.94 10.72 -9.79
N ALA A 36 -26.51 9.91 -10.76
CA ALA A 36 -26.04 8.54 -10.53
C ALA A 36 -24.58 8.50 -10.07
N LEU A 37 -23.82 9.59 -10.28
CA LEU A 37 -22.48 9.72 -9.74
C LEU A 37 -22.59 10.15 -8.27
N PRO A 38 -21.78 9.58 -7.36
CA PRO A 38 -21.70 10.09 -6.01
C PRO A 38 -21.24 11.54 -6.05
N SER A 39 -21.92 12.38 -5.28
CA SER A 39 -21.57 13.78 -5.10
C SER A 39 -20.14 13.91 -4.54
N GLU A 40 -19.51 15.07 -4.73
CA GLU A 40 -18.19 15.33 -4.15
C GLU A 40 -18.20 15.15 -2.62
N ASP A 41 -19.28 15.53 -1.94
CA ASP A 41 -19.44 15.35 -0.50
C ASP A 41 -19.51 13.86 -0.11
N GLU A 42 -20.21 13.03 -0.89
CA GLU A 42 -20.25 11.57 -0.69
C GLU A 42 -18.88 10.93 -0.96
N ARG A 43 -18.20 11.33 -2.04
CA ARG A 43 -16.84 10.85 -2.36
C ARG A 43 -15.85 11.24 -1.27
N PHE A 44 -15.95 12.47 -0.76
CA PHE A 44 -15.14 12.95 0.34
C PHE A 44 -15.44 12.21 1.64
N GLY A 45 -16.72 11.96 1.94
CA GLY A 45 -17.13 11.13 3.07
C GLY A 45 -16.56 9.71 3.00
N GLN A 46 -16.69 9.05 1.85
CA GLN A 46 -16.12 7.72 1.62
C GLN A 46 -14.60 7.70 1.80
N MET A 47 -13.89 8.71 1.29
CA MET A 47 -12.44 8.84 1.47
C MET A 47 -12.07 9.04 2.94
N GLN A 48 -12.82 9.87 3.68
CA GLN A 48 -12.61 10.05 5.12
C GLN A 48 -12.83 8.75 5.89
N ASP A 49 -13.86 8.00 5.55
CA ASP A 49 -14.18 6.75 6.24
C ASP A 49 -13.10 5.70 5.98
N LEU A 50 -12.61 5.59 4.75
CA LEU A 50 -11.45 4.76 4.43
C LEU A 50 -10.21 5.19 5.23
N ALA A 51 -9.92 6.50 5.28
CA ALA A 51 -8.77 7.02 6.02
C ALA A 51 -8.88 6.73 7.53
N LYS A 52 -10.07 6.88 8.12
CA LYS A 52 -10.35 6.51 9.52
C LYS A 52 -10.15 5.02 9.74
N SER A 53 -10.70 4.17 8.88
CA SER A 53 -10.55 2.72 8.99
C SER A 53 -9.08 2.29 8.91
N LEU A 54 -8.30 2.84 7.98
CA LEU A 54 -6.85 2.59 7.91
C LEU A 54 -6.13 3.08 9.18
N GLY A 55 -6.51 4.26 9.68
CA GLY A 55 -5.98 4.80 10.93
C GLY A 55 -6.26 3.90 12.13
N HIS A 56 -7.47 3.35 12.24
CA HIS A 56 -7.82 2.40 13.30
C HIS A 56 -6.99 1.12 13.21
N ILE A 57 -6.84 0.53 12.02
CA ILE A 57 -6.02 -0.67 11.83
C ILE A 57 -4.58 -0.41 12.26
N CYS A 58 -3.96 0.67 11.78
CA CYS A 58 -2.60 1.04 12.16
C CYS A 58 -2.47 1.26 13.68
N GLN A 59 -3.43 1.96 14.28
CA GLN A 59 -3.44 2.22 15.72
C GLN A 59 -3.54 0.92 16.53
N ASP A 60 -4.43 0.00 16.15
CA ASP A 60 -4.61 -1.28 16.84
C ASP A 60 -3.34 -2.14 16.79
N GLN A 61 -2.64 -2.16 15.65
CA GLN A 61 -1.34 -2.85 15.54
C GLN A 61 -0.31 -2.23 16.50
N VAL A 62 -0.27 -0.90 16.62
CA VAL A 62 0.63 -0.21 17.56
C VAL A 62 0.27 -0.53 19.01
N VAL A 63 -1.01 -0.51 19.36
CA VAL A 63 -1.49 -0.81 20.72
C VAL A 63 -1.16 -2.26 21.10
N VAL A 64 -1.25 -3.21 20.17
CA VAL A 64 -0.83 -4.61 20.40
C VAL A 64 0.67 -4.70 20.72
N MET A 65 1.52 -3.96 19.99
CA MET A 65 2.96 -3.89 20.27
C MET A 65 3.25 -3.26 21.64
N GLN A 66 2.51 -2.22 22.02
CA GLN A 66 2.61 -1.60 23.33
C GLN A 66 2.18 -2.56 24.45
N ALA A 67 1.07 -3.28 24.27
CA ALA A 67 0.60 -4.29 25.22
C ALA A 67 1.63 -5.41 25.42
N ALA A 68 2.23 -5.90 24.32
CA ALA A 68 3.32 -6.87 24.40
C ALA A 68 4.52 -6.32 25.19
N TYR A 69 4.92 -5.07 24.95
CA TYR A 69 6.02 -4.45 25.70
C TYR A 69 5.70 -4.32 27.20
N ILE A 70 4.49 -3.89 27.55
CA ILE A 70 4.02 -3.77 28.94
C ILE A 70 4.01 -5.15 29.61
N GLU A 71 3.46 -6.18 28.96
CA GLU A 71 3.44 -7.57 29.45
C GLU A 71 4.87 -8.11 29.69
N TRP A 72 5.81 -7.78 28.81
CA TRP A 72 7.20 -8.16 28.99
C TRP A 72 7.84 -7.46 30.20
N LYS A 73 7.60 -6.15 30.37
CA LYS A 73 8.23 -5.36 31.44
C LYS A 73 7.60 -5.53 32.81
N HIS A 74 6.29 -5.81 32.86
CA HIS A 74 5.52 -5.75 34.10
C HIS A 74 4.63 -6.98 34.34
N GLY A 75 4.47 -7.86 33.34
CA GLY A 75 3.63 -9.05 33.41
C GLY A 75 4.43 -10.35 33.53
N ALA A 76 3.95 -11.39 32.86
CA ALA A 76 4.52 -12.74 32.93
C ALA A 76 5.72 -12.98 32.00
N GLY A 77 6.34 -11.90 31.49
CA GLY A 77 7.58 -11.96 30.71
C GLY A 77 7.38 -12.12 29.20
N ALA A 78 8.49 -12.40 28.50
CA ALA A 78 8.55 -12.30 27.03
C ALA A 78 7.64 -13.32 26.30
N GLU A 79 7.52 -14.56 26.81
CA GLU A 79 6.62 -15.56 26.23
C GLU A 79 5.15 -15.15 26.34
N ALA A 80 4.78 -14.52 27.46
CA ALA A 80 3.45 -13.97 27.65
C ALA A 80 3.19 -12.79 26.72
N ALA A 81 4.19 -11.92 26.54
CA ALA A 81 4.14 -10.81 25.59
C ALA A 81 3.90 -11.29 24.14
N MET A 82 4.53 -12.39 23.72
CA MET A 82 4.34 -12.93 22.37
C MET A 82 2.91 -13.43 22.11
N ARG A 83 2.11 -13.72 23.14
CA ARG A 83 0.69 -14.06 22.94
C ARG A 83 -0.13 -12.88 22.41
N TRP A 84 0.20 -11.64 22.82
CA TRP A 84 -0.45 -10.44 22.27
C TRP A 84 -0.21 -10.34 20.76
N ILE A 85 1.04 -10.52 20.33
CA ILE A 85 1.39 -10.50 18.90
C ILE A 85 0.72 -11.67 18.16
N ARG A 86 0.82 -12.89 18.69
CA ARG A 86 0.28 -14.09 18.04
C ARG A 86 -1.24 -14.01 17.86
N ASN A 87 -1.98 -13.58 18.88
CA ASN A 87 -3.45 -13.54 18.80
C ASN A 87 -3.92 -12.57 17.71
N THR A 88 -3.26 -11.42 17.57
CA THR A 88 -3.54 -10.44 16.53
C THR A 88 -3.26 -10.97 15.13
N LEU A 89 -2.24 -11.82 14.98
CA LEU A 89 -1.94 -12.48 13.70
C LEU A 89 -2.91 -13.65 13.41
N THR A 90 -3.27 -14.44 14.42
CA THR A 90 -4.11 -15.64 14.23
C THR A 90 -5.55 -15.29 13.85
N GLY A 91 -6.15 -14.28 14.48
CA GLY A 91 -7.57 -13.93 14.23
C GLY A 91 -7.91 -13.71 12.75
N PRO A 92 -7.12 -12.90 12.02
CA PRO A 92 -7.29 -12.71 10.58
C PRO A 92 -6.66 -13.79 9.68
N GLY A 93 -5.90 -14.75 10.23
CA GLY A 93 -5.18 -15.75 9.46
C GLY A 93 -3.83 -15.30 8.89
N ASN A 94 -3.15 -14.34 9.54
CA ASN A 94 -1.87 -13.76 9.12
C ASN A 94 -0.63 -14.47 9.69
N VAL A 95 -0.78 -15.60 10.38
CA VAL A 95 0.37 -16.41 10.81
C VAL A 95 0.93 -17.12 9.56
N PRO A 96 2.22 -16.97 9.22
CA PRO A 96 2.79 -17.60 8.02
C PRO A 96 2.64 -19.12 8.04
N ASP A 97 2.36 -19.70 6.88
CA ASP A 97 2.36 -21.16 6.74
C ASP A 97 3.81 -21.67 6.89
N PRO A 98 4.06 -22.73 7.69
CA PRO A 98 5.42 -23.29 7.82
C PRO A 98 6.10 -23.71 6.52
N ALA A 99 5.34 -23.95 5.44
CA ALA A 99 5.83 -24.28 4.11
C ALA A 99 6.07 -23.06 3.20
N GLU A 100 5.65 -21.86 3.63
CA GLU A 100 5.84 -20.63 2.87
C GLU A 100 7.34 -20.26 2.79
N PRO A 101 7.82 -19.68 1.67
CA PRO A 101 9.18 -19.18 1.56
C PRO A 101 9.58 -18.29 2.74
N PHE A 102 10.73 -18.59 3.34
CA PHE A 102 11.31 -17.87 4.47
C PHE A 102 10.49 -17.88 5.77
N ALA A 103 9.45 -18.73 5.93
CA ALA A 103 8.63 -18.79 7.15
C ALA A 103 9.42 -19.08 8.44
N ARG A 104 10.65 -19.61 8.33
CA ARG A 104 11.56 -19.89 9.45
C ARG A 104 12.67 -18.86 9.61
N GLU A 105 12.70 -17.82 8.78
CA GLU A 105 13.76 -16.82 8.71
C GLU A 105 13.16 -15.41 8.79
N ALA A 106 12.93 -14.94 10.03
CA ALA A 106 12.15 -13.73 10.30
C ALA A 106 12.53 -12.49 9.46
N GLN A 107 13.84 -12.22 9.33
CA GLN A 107 14.34 -11.09 8.54
C GLN A 107 14.01 -11.26 7.06
N ALA A 108 14.30 -12.43 6.48
CA ALA A 108 14.04 -12.70 5.07
C ALA A 108 12.53 -12.71 4.75
N TYR A 109 11.71 -13.22 5.66
CA TYR A 109 10.26 -13.15 5.54
C TYR A 109 9.76 -11.70 5.49
N PHE A 110 10.23 -10.85 6.41
CA PHE A 110 9.90 -9.42 6.42
C PHE A 110 10.37 -8.70 5.15
N ASP A 111 11.58 -8.99 4.68
CA ASP A 111 12.16 -8.39 3.49
C ASP A 111 11.40 -8.76 2.21
N ALA A 112 10.89 -9.98 2.14
CA ALA A 112 10.08 -10.46 1.02
C ALA A 112 8.65 -9.90 1.02
N ASN A 113 8.06 -9.69 2.20
CA ASN A 113 6.61 -9.44 2.32
C ASN A 113 6.22 -7.99 2.68
N ARG A 114 7.19 -7.11 2.96
CA ARG A 114 6.88 -5.68 3.20
C ARG A 114 6.20 -5.05 1.98
N ALA A 115 5.36 -4.03 2.19
CA ALA A 115 4.57 -3.39 1.12
C ALA A 115 5.41 -2.77 -0.02
N ALA A 116 6.67 -2.42 0.26
CA ALA A 116 7.64 -1.93 -0.72
C ALA A 116 8.96 -2.68 -0.54
N PRO A 117 9.09 -3.91 -1.10
CA PRO A 117 10.30 -4.71 -0.97
C PRO A 117 11.44 -4.09 -1.79
N LEU A 118 12.67 -4.25 -1.31
CA LEU A 118 13.85 -3.87 -2.07
C LEU A 118 14.05 -4.84 -3.25
N PRO A 119 14.77 -4.43 -4.31
CA PRO A 119 15.16 -5.35 -5.38
C PRO A 119 15.84 -6.60 -4.80
N THR A 120 15.55 -7.75 -5.38
CA THR A 120 16.13 -9.02 -4.93
C THR A 120 17.65 -8.99 -5.07
N CYS A 121 18.35 -9.57 -4.09
CA CYS A 121 19.79 -9.72 -4.14
C CYS A 121 20.19 -10.63 -5.32
N GLU A 122 21.41 -10.47 -5.84
CA GLU A 122 21.96 -11.31 -6.91
C GLU A 122 21.87 -12.82 -6.61
N CYS A 123 21.96 -13.21 -5.34
CA CYS A 123 21.82 -14.61 -4.91
C CYS A 123 20.37 -15.13 -4.86
N GLY A 124 19.39 -14.31 -5.25
CA GLY A 124 17.96 -14.64 -5.24
C GLY A 124 17.25 -14.45 -3.90
N ARG A 125 17.96 -14.05 -2.84
CA ARG A 125 17.37 -13.77 -1.52
C ARG A 125 16.75 -12.37 -1.46
N PRO A 126 15.67 -12.18 -0.67
CA PRO A 126 15.13 -10.85 -0.41
C PRO A 126 16.16 -9.98 0.32
N SER A 127 16.12 -8.69 0.03
CA SER A 127 17.15 -7.73 0.42
C SER A 127 16.72 -6.88 1.61
N ASN A 128 17.64 -6.63 2.53
CA ASN A 128 17.46 -5.68 3.64
C ASN A 128 18.30 -4.40 3.48
N ILE A 129 19.28 -4.41 2.58
CA ILE A 129 20.15 -3.26 2.26
C ILE A 129 19.83 -2.81 0.83
N GLY A 130 19.58 -1.51 0.64
CA GLY A 130 19.35 -0.90 -0.66
C GLY A 130 20.45 0.10 -1.00
N TRP A 131 21.03 0.01 -2.19
CA TRP A 131 22.04 0.95 -2.65
C TRP A 131 22.07 1.05 -4.17
N MET A 132 22.06 2.29 -4.69
CA MET A 132 22.07 2.59 -6.14
C MET A 132 21.03 1.81 -6.96
N GLY A 133 19.81 1.63 -6.43
CA GLY A 133 18.74 0.89 -7.13
C GLY A 133 18.91 -0.63 -7.15
N GLN A 134 19.91 -1.17 -6.44
CA GLN A 134 20.10 -2.60 -6.21
C GLN A 134 19.77 -2.94 -4.76
N GLY A 135 19.47 -4.21 -4.49
CA GLY A 135 19.28 -4.72 -3.14
C GLY A 135 20.26 -5.83 -2.80
N PHE A 136 20.58 -5.94 -1.51
CA PHE A 136 21.51 -6.92 -0.97
C PHE A 136 20.92 -7.58 0.28
N CYS A 137 21.10 -8.89 0.40
CA CYS A 137 20.62 -9.66 1.56
C CYS A 137 21.59 -9.64 2.75
N CYS A 138 22.84 -9.23 2.52
CA CYS A 138 23.89 -9.17 3.55
C CYS A 138 24.97 -8.16 3.18
N GLU A 139 25.76 -7.79 4.19
CA GLU A 139 26.85 -6.81 4.05
C GLU A 139 27.91 -7.27 3.04
N ALA A 140 28.23 -8.56 2.98
CA ALA A 140 29.24 -9.08 2.05
C ALA A 140 28.88 -8.79 0.58
N HIS A 141 27.65 -9.13 0.16
CA HIS A 141 27.20 -8.86 -1.21
C HIS A 141 27.14 -7.36 -1.51
N TYR A 142 26.74 -6.55 -0.54
CA TYR A 142 26.75 -5.09 -0.68
C TYR A 142 28.18 -4.56 -0.89
N GLN A 143 29.15 -5.01 -0.08
CA GLN A 143 30.53 -4.55 -0.19
C GLN A 143 31.19 -5.02 -1.49
N GLU A 144 30.91 -6.23 -1.94
CA GLU A 144 31.37 -6.70 -3.26
C GLU A 144 30.83 -5.82 -4.39
N ALA A 145 29.54 -5.51 -4.40
CA ALA A 145 28.94 -4.64 -5.41
C ALA A 145 29.53 -3.23 -5.36
N LYS A 146 29.78 -2.70 -4.16
CA LYS A 146 30.41 -1.40 -3.95
C LYS A 146 31.85 -1.37 -4.48
N GLN A 147 32.63 -2.42 -4.23
CA GLN A 147 33.99 -2.55 -4.76
C GLN A 147 33.98 -2.60 -6.30
N ARG A 148 33.09 -3.42 -6.88
CA ARG A 148 32.91 -3.52 -8.35
C ARG A 148 32.59 -2.15 -8.96
N SER A 149 31.70 -1.36 -8.35
CA SER A 149 31.35 -0.03 -8.87
C SER A 149 32.51 0.96 -8.76
N THR A 150 33.29 0.93 -7.67
CA THR A 150 34.43 1.83 -7.48
C THR A 150 35.62 1.48 -8.36
N ALA A 151 35.75 0.22 -8.76
CA ALA A 151 36.80 -0.28 -9.64
C ALA A 151 36.52 -0.04 -11.13
N GLN A 152 35.30 0.34 -11.50
CA GLN A 152 34.90 0.61 -12.87
C GLN A 152 35.05 2.12 -13.13
N PRO A 153 36.08 2.59 -13.86
CA PRO A 153 36.22 4.01 -14.14
C PRO A 153 35.08 4.42 -15.08
N THR A 154 34.41 5.52 -14.77
CA THR A 154 33.48 6.18 -15.68
C THR A 154 34.20 6.45 -17.01
N ALA A 155 33.82 5.75 -18.08
CA ALA A 155 34.33 6.03 -19.41
C ALA A 155 33.94 7.48 -19.78
N PRO A 156 34.89 8.36 -20.14
CA PRO A 156 34.56 9.70 -20.58
C PRO A 156 33.82 9.66 -21.92
N ALA A 157 32.87 10.60 -22.07
CA ALA A 157 32.05 10.85 -23.25
C ALA A 157 32.86 11.35 -24.46
#